data_AF-A0AAN9H0N8-F1
#
_entry.id   AF-A0AAN9H0N8-F1
#
_cell.length_a   1.000
_cell.length_b   1.000
_cell.length_c   1.000
_cell.angle_alpha   90.00
_cell.angle_beta   90.00
_cell.angle_gamma   90.00
#
_symmetry.space_group_name_H-M   'P 1'
#
loop_
_entity.id
_entity.type
_entity.pdbx_description
1 polymer ?
#
loop_
_entity_poly.entity_id
_entity_poly.type
_entity_poly.pdbx_seq_one_letter_code
_entity_poly.pdbx_strand_id
1 'polypeptide(L)'
;MNKITFGFFAVCLYFTVGQALQCYKCDLGLLNICRTTKMPCAENQLCFNGLGKAVNVLKYKVKGCLDVAECNKTETTNFPGSSETTVLEVTKTCCSTDLCNSALGQFHFSAVSMAFTTISSVFMVKILI
;
A
#
# COMPACT_ATOMS: atom_id res chain seq x y z
N MET A 1 -11.54 0.41 42.48
CA MET A 1 -11.30 0.19 41.03
C MET A 1 -11.21 -1.31 40.80
N ASN A 2 -12.23 -1.88 40.13
CA ASN A 2 -12.41 -3.33 40.04
C ASN A 2 -11.43 -3.93 39.03
N LYS A 3 -10.70 -4.98 39.41
CA LYS A 3 -9.75 -5.71 38.52
C LYS A 3 -10.38 -6.16 37.19
N ILE A 4 -11.71 -6.30 37.18
CA ILE A 4 -12.54 -6.69 36.04
C ILE A 4 -12.53 -5.62 34.92
N THR A 5 -12.58 -4.33 35.24
CA THR A 5 -12.57 -3.27 34.22
C THR A 5 -11.21 -3.13 33.54
N PHE A 6 -10.12 -3.41 34.27
CA PHE A 6 -8.77 -3.41 33.71
C PHE A 6 -8.54 -4.60 32.77
N GLY A 7 -9.07 -5.78 33.11
CA GLY A 7 -9.02 -6.97 32.25
C GLY A 7 -9.79 -6.78 30.95
N PHE A 8 -10.98 -6.18 31.01
CA PHE A 8 -11.79 -5.92 29.81
C PHE A 8 -11.11 -4.95 28.84
N PHE A 9 -10.48 -3.89 29.36
CA PHE A 9 -9.70 -2.94 28.56
C PHE A 9 -8.50 -3.60 27.86
N ALA A 10 -7.81 -4.52 28.53
CA ALA A 10 -6.67 -5.25 27.96
C ALA A 10 -7.10 -6.19 26.81
N VAL A 11 -8.25 -6.86 26.93
CA VAL A 11 -8.78 -7.73 25.85
C VAL A 11 -9.25 -6.91 24.65
N CYS A 12 -9.90 -5.77 24.86
CA CYS A 12 -10.30 -4.88 23.76
C CYS A 12 -9.11 -4.25 23.04
N LEU A 13 -8.01 -3.93 23.74
CA LEU A 13 -6.75 -3.45 23.14
C LEU A 13 -6.03 -4.55 22.35
N TYR A 14 -6.14 -5.82 22.75
CA TYR A 14 -5.54 -6.94 22.01
C TYR A 14 -6.26 -7.22 20.68
N PHE A 15 -7.52 -6.82 20.58
CA PHE A 15 -8.34 -6.92 19.38
C PHE A 15 -8.15 -5.75 18.41
N THR A 16 -7.19 -4.85 18.63
CA THR A 16 -6.93 -3.75 17.69
C THR A 16 -6.26 -4.28 16.42
N VAL A 17 -7.12 -4.84 15.56
CA VAL A 17 -7.21 -4.51 14.15
C VAL A 17 -5.93 -4.79 13.35
N GLY A 18 -5.75 -6.07 13.00
CA GLY A 18 -5.09 -6.43 11.74
C GLY A 18 -5.98 -6.04 10.56
N GLN A 19 -6.14 -4.75 10.29
CA GLN A 19 -6.82 -4.30 9.08
C GLN A 19 -5.93 -4.63 7.89
N ALA A 20 -6.44 -5.48 6.99
CA ALA A 20 -5.75 -5.80 5.75
C ALA A 20 -5.61 -4.54 4.90
N LEU A 21 -4.36 -4.17 4.59
CA LEU A 21 -4.00 -3.02 3.77
C LEU A 21 -4.79 -3.04 2.45
N GLN A 22 -5.49 -1.96 2.14
CA GLN A 22 -6.24 -1.81 0.89
C GLN A 22 -5.39 -1.10 -0.15
N CYS A 23 -5.31 -1.61 -1.38
CA CYS A 23 -4.56 -1.00 -2.47
C CYS A 23 -5.38 -0.95 -3.76
N TYR A 24 -4.96 -0.11 -4.70
CA TYR A 24 -5.50 -0.14 -6.06
C TYR A 24 -4.83 -1.23 -6.90
N LYS A 25 -5.64 -2.01 -7.62
CA LYS A 25 -5.21 -3.02 -8.60
C LYS A 25 -5.46 -2.52 -10.02
N CYS A 26 -4.53 -2.82 -10.90
CA CYS A 26 -4.65 -2.60 -12.34
C CYS A 26 -3.68 -3.53 -13.06
N ASP A 27 -4.20 -4.49 -13.81
CA ASP A 27 -3.40 -5.54 -14.43
C ASP A 27 -2.59 -5.03 -15.63
N LEU A 28 -3.14 -4.09 -16.41
CA LEU A 28 -2.42 -3.46 -17.51
C LEU A 28 -3.08 -2.13 -17.90
N GLY A 29 -2.38 -1.02 -17.70
CA GLY A 29 -2.79 0.31 -18.15
C GLY A 29 -1.86 0.85 -19.24
N LEU A 30 -2.39 1.42 -20.31
CA LEU A 30 -1.63 1.97 -21.44
C LEU A 30 -1.69 3.50 -21.42
N LEU A 31 -0.60 4.17 -21.79
CA LEU A 31 -0.56 5.64 -21.96
C LEU A 31 -1.06 6.42 -20.73
N ASN A 32 -0.82 5.90 -19.52
CA ASN A 32 -1.28 6.39 -18.21
C ASN A 32 -2.75 6.13 -17.86
N ILE A 33 -3.52 5.47 -18.74
CA ILE A 33 -4.90 5.08 -18.48
C ILE A 33 -4.88 3.71 -17.81
N CYS A 34 -5.38 3.63 -16.58
CA CYS A 34 -5.32 2.43 -15.76
C CYS A 34 -6.57 2.40 -14.89
N ARG A 35 -7.54 1.54 -15.26
CA ARG A 35 -8.81 1.43 -14.54
C ARG A 35 -8.56 0.66 -13.25
N THR A 36 -8.59 1.37 -12.13
CA THR A 36 -8.25 0.80 -10.83
C THR A 36 -9.45 0.23 -10.10
N THR A 37 -9.29 -0.94 -9.50
CA THR A 37 -10.21 -1.51 -8.50
C THR A 37 -9.52 -1.56 -7.14
N LYS A 38 -10.27 -1.66 -6.04
CA LYS A 38 -9.69 -1.84 -4.69
C LYS A 38 -9.46 -3.32 -4.42
N MET A 39 -8.36 -3.67 -3.77
CA MET A 39 -8.06 -5.02 -3.30
C MET A 39 -7.41 -5.01 -1.92
N PRO A 40 -7.73 -5.99 -1.03
CA PRO A 40 -6.94 -6.24 0.17
C PRO A 40 -5.60 -6.90 -0.20
N CYS A 41 -4.54 -6.56 0.53
CA CYS A 41 -3.26 -7.23 0.49
C CYS A 41 -3.12 -8.27 1.60
N ALA A 42 -2.28 -9.28 1.36
CA ALA A 42 -1.90 -10.24 2.38
C ALA A 42 -0.92 -9.63 3.41
N GLU A 43 -0.66 -10.37 4.48
CA GLU A 43 0.44 -10.06 5.40
C GLU A 43 1.76 -9.99 4.62
N ASN A 44 2.63 -9.05 5.01
CA ASN A 44 3.93 -8.78 4.36
C ASN A 44 3.85 -8.28 2.91
N GLN A 45 2.69 -7.77 2.47
CA GLN A 45 2.55 -7.09 1.19
C GLN A 45 2.29 -5.59 1.35
N LEU A 46 2.81 -4.81 0.41
CA LEU A 46 2.61 -3.37 0.31
C LEU A 46 1.93 -2.99 -1.00
N CYS A 47 1.27 -1.83 -1.05
CA CYS A 47 0.79 -1.30 -2.31
C CYS A 47 1.97 -0.97 -3.21
N PHE A 48 1.88 -1.29 -4.50
CA PHE A 48 2.91 -0.90 -5.46
C PHE A 48 2.34 -0.18 -6.69
N ASN A 49 3.23 0.59 -7.32
CA ASN A 49 3.10 1.18 -8.64
C ASN A 49 4.21 0.63 -9.52
N GLY A 50 3.87 -0.15 -10.54
CA GLY A 50 4.77 -0.57 -11.61
C GLY A 50 4.66 0.39 -12.79
N LEU A 51 5.78 1.01 -13.17
CA LEU A 51 5.89 1.77 -14.40
C LEU A 51 6.86 1.06 -15.33
N GLY A 52 6.37 0.63 -16.49
CA GLY A 52 7.21 0.00 -17.49
C GLY A 52 7.24 0.75 -18.81
N LYS A 53 8.36 0.61 -19.53
CA LYS A 53 8.55 1.16 -20.87
C LYS A 53 8.77 0.01 -21.84
N ALA A 54 7.93 -0.08 -22.86
CA ALA A 54 8.20 -0.96 -23.99
C ALA A 54 9.12 -0.27 -25.01
N VAL A 55 9.89 -1.07 -25.75
CA VAL A 55 10.58 -0.62 -26.97
C VAL A 55 9.48 -0.05 -27.88
N ASN A 56 9.64 1.21 -28.33
CA ASN A 56 8.63 2.04 -29.02
C ASN A 56 7.78 3.01 -28.15
N VAL A 57 8.31 3.45 -26.99
CA VAL A 57 7.82 4.60 -26.18
C VAL A 57 6.47 4.37 -25.46
N LEU A 58 5.81 3.23 -25.69
CA LEU A 58 4.59 2.87 -24.97
C LEU A 58 4.90 2.63 -23.49
N LYS A 59 4.45 3.57 -22.66
CA LYS A 59 4.46 3.44 -21.20
C LYS A 59 3.24 2.63 -20.80
N TYR A 60 3.48 1.57 -20.05
CA TYR A 60 2.40 0.84 -19.40
C TYR A 60 2.54 0.92 -17.88
N LYS A 61 1.41 0.82 -17.18
CA LYS A 61 1.30 0.99 -15.73
C LYS A 61 0.57 -0.21 -15.16
N VAL A 62 1.11 -0.77 -14.10
CA VAL A 62 0.49 -1.85 -13.33
C VAL A 62 0.45 -1.46 -11.86
N LYS A 63 -0.55 -1.94 -11.13
CA LYS A 63 -0.73 -1.64 -9.70
C LYS A 63 -1.28 -2.86 -8.98
N GLY A 64 -0.97 -2.98 -7.69
CA GLY A 64 -1.54 -4.02 -6.83
C GLY A 64 -0.82 -4.10 -5.48
N CYS A 65 -0.78 -5.32 -4.95
CA CYS A 65 -0.01 -5.70 -3.76
C CYS A 65 1.28 -6.41 -4.20
N LEU A 66 2.39 -6.11 -3.52
CA LEU A 66 3.69 -6.70 -3.79
C LEU A 66 4.35 -7.10 -2.47
N ASP A 67 5.10 -8.20 -2.46
CA ASP A 67 5.91 -8.58 -1.30
C ASP A 67 6.92 -7.47 -0.97
N VAL A 68 7.11 -7.18 0.32
CA VAL A 68 8.08 -6.19 0.79
C VAL A 68 9.48 -6.46 0.23
N ALA A 69 9.86 -7.73 0.06
CA ALA A 69 11.15 -8.13 -0.49
C ALA A 69 11.31 -7.79 -1.98
N GLU A 70 10.22 -7.58 -2.72
CA GLU A 70 10.24 -7.20 -4.14
C GLU A 70 10.10 -5.70 -4.39
N CYS A 71 9.88 -4.92 -3.33
CA CYS A 71 9.73 -3.48 -3.42
C CYS A 71 11.02 -2.76 -3.87
N ASN A 72 10.84 -1.70 -4.66
CA ASN A 72 11.92 -0.86 -5.19
C ASN A 72 12.94 -1.60 -6.07
N LYS A 73 12.57 -2.78 -6.56
CA LYS A 73 13.33 -3.52 -7.56
C LYS A 73 12.89 -3.11 -8.97
N THR A 74 13.86 -3.07 -9.86
CA THR A 74 13.61 -3.01 -11.30
C THR A 74 13.75 -4.42 -11.84
N GLU A 75 12.67 -4.93 -12.41
CA GLU A 75 12.69 -6.23 -13.08
C GLU A 75 12.63 -6.04 -14.58
N THR A 76 13.47 -6.80 -15.25
CA THR A 76 13.49 -6.88 -16.71
C THR A 76 12.74 -8.14 -17.10
N THR A 77 11.52 -7.99 -17.58
CA THR A 77 10.71 -9.12 -18.04
C THR A 77 10.62 -9.13 -19.56
N ASN A 78 10.61 -10.31 -20.17
CA ASN A 78 10.35 -10.44 -21.60
C ASN A 78 8.84 -10.57 -21.80
N PHE A 79 8.26 -9.78 -22.70
CA PHE A 79 6.83 -9.88 -23.02
C PHE A 79 6.57 -11.21 -23.74
N PRO A 80 5.65 -12.07 -23.25
CA PRO A 80 5.33 -13.31 -23.94
C PRO A 80 4.56 -13.00 -25.24
N GLY A 81 5.13 -13.34 -26.39
CA GLY A 81 4.42 -13.31 -27.69
C GLY A 81 5.04 -12.46 -28.81
N SER A 82 6.16 -11.76 -28.59
CA SER A 82 6.90 -11.11 -29.68
C SER A 82 8.21 -11.84 -29.97
N SER A 83 8.44 -12.18 -31.23
CA SER A 83 9.67 -12.80 -31.75
C SER A 83 10.90 -11.89 -31.63
N GLU A 84 10.72 -10.67 -31.13
CA GLU A 84 11.77 -9.73 -30.78
C GLU A 84 11.63 -9.40 -29.29
N THR A 85 12.72 -9.60 -28.54
CA THR A 85 12.86 -9.37 -27.11
C THR A 85 12.62 -7.89 -26.78
N THR A 86 11.36 -7.51 -26.54
CA THR A 86 11.03 -6.22 -25.95
C THR A 86 11.39 -6.28 -24.47
N VAL A 87 12.60 -5.84 -24.17
CA VAL A 87 13.16 -5.68 -22.82
C VAL A 87 12.26 -4.71 -22.04
N LEU A 88 11.49 -5.25 -21.10
CA LEU A 88 10.48 -4.52 -20.35
C LEU A 88 11.06 -4.18 -18.98
N GLU A 89 11.70 -3.01 -18.87
CA GLU A 89 12.10 -2.52 -17.55
C GLU A 89 10.87 -2.04 -16.80
N VAL A 90 10.60 -2.66 -15.64
CA VAL A 90 9.49 -2.29 -14.76
C VAL A 90 10.06 -1.78 -13.45
N THR A 91 9.92 -0.49 -13.19
CA THR A 91 10.25 0.05 -11.87
C THR A 91 9.04 -0.13 -10.95
N LYS A 92 9.21 -0.91 -9.87
CA LYS A 92 8.17 -1.14 -8.86
C LYS A 92 8.43 -0.25 -7.63
N THR A 93 7.58 0.76 -7.40
CA THR A 93 7.67 1.62 -6.19
C THR A 93 6.57 1.26 -5.21
N CYS A 94 6.91 1.09 -3.92
CA CYS A 94 5.96 0.67 -2.89
C CYS A 94 5.59 1.78 -1.89
N CYS A 95 4.45 1.61 -1.22
CA CYS A 95 3.97 2.43 -0.11
C CYS A 95 3.08 1.60 0.84
N SER A 96 2.97 2.01 2.11
CA SER A 96 2.45 1.17 3.21
C SER A 96 1.16 1.66 3.87
N THR A 97 0.45 2.59 3.23
CA THR A 97 -0.84 3.11 3.74
C THR A 97 -1.98 2.77 2.79
N ASP A 98 -3.20 2.75 3.31
CA ASP A 98 -4.38 2.42 2.51
C ASP A 98 -4.49 3.31 1.27
N LEU A 99 -4.65 2.68 0.11
CA LEU A 99 -4.88 3.28 -1.20
C LEU A 99 -3.78 4.26 -1.63
N CYS A 100 -2.59 4.16 -1.03
CA CYS A 100 -1.45 5.06 -1.27
C CYS A 100 -0.93 5.00 -2.71
N ASN A 101 -1.17 3.91 -3.43
CA ASN A 101 -0.80 3.75 -4.83
C ASN A 101 -1.83 4.36 -5.79
N SER A 102 -2.43 5.50 -5.44
CA SER A 102 -3.37 6.23 -6.30
C SER A 102 -2.67 6.91 -7.50
N ALA A 103 -3.44 7.43 -8.46
CA ALA A 103 -2.92 7.93 -9.74
C ALA A 103 -2.26 9.30 -9.67
N LEU A 104 -2.41 10.03 -8.56
CA LEU A 104 -1.86 11.37 -8.37
C LEU A 104 -0.46 11.23 -7.75
N GLY A 105 0.55 11.70 -8.49
CA GLY A 105 1.96 11.45 -8.23
C GLY A 105 2.37 11.59 -6.77
N GLN A 106 3.15 10.59 -6.31
CA GLN A 106 4.22 10.71 -5.31
C GLN A 106 4.09 11.89 -4.34
N PHE A 107 3.05 11.91 -3.51
CA PHE A 107 3.17 12.55 -2.21
C PHE A 107 3.66 11.49 -1.24
N HIS A 108 4.99 11.43 -1.13
CA HIS A 108 5.67 10.72 -0.07
C HIS A 108 5.29 11.40 1.26
N PHE A 109 4.15 11.00 1.84
CA PHE A 109 3.81 11.37 3.20
C PHE A 109 4.73 10.58 4.13
N SER A 110 5.95 11.07 4.29
CA SER A 110 6.87 10.65 5.34
C SER A 110 6.16 10.79 6.69
N ALA A 111 5.91 9.66 7.34
CA ALA A 111 6.07 9.42 8.77
C ALA A 111 5.47 10.40 9.83
N VAL A 112 4.49 11.27 9.53
CA VAL A 112 3.95 12.20 10.56
C VAL A 112 2.61 11.77 11.17
N SER A 113 1.90 10.77 10.61
CA SER A 113 0.55 10.44 11.09
C SER A 113 0.48 9.56 12.35
N MET A 114 1.62 9.04 12.85
CA MET A 114 1.63 8.18 14.04
C MET A 114 1.55 8.94 15.38
N ALA A 115 1.44 10.28 15.39
CA ALA A 115 1.43 11.06 16.62
C ALA A 115 0.03 11.44 17.15
N PHE A 116 -1.08 11.08 16.48
CA PHE A 116 -2.42 11.55 16.87
C PHE A 116 -3.24 10.61 17.76
N THR A 117 -2.71 9.46 18.18
CA THR A 117 -3.45 8.55 19.08
C THR A 117 -3.18 8.79 20.57
N THR A 118 -2.16 9.59 20.94
CA THR A 118 -1.84 9.86 22.34
C THR A 118 -2.64 11.01 22.95
N ILE A 119 -3.33 11.84 22.16
CA ILE A 119 -4.04 13.03 22.70
C ILE A 119 -5.46 12.67 23.18
N SER A 120 -6.08 11.60 22.67
CA SER A 120 -7.45 11.22 23.08
C SER A 120 -7.53 10.62 24.49
N SER A 121 -6.43 10.06 25.02
CA SER A 121 -6.42 9.50 26.39
C SER A 121 -6.34 10.58 27.47
N VAL A 122 -5.72 11.73 27.18
CA VAL A 122 -5.58 12.83 28.17
C VAL A 122 -6.91 13.55 28.40
N PHE A 123 -7.76 13.68 27.37
CA PHE A 123 -9.08 14.33 27.52
C PHE A 123 -10.08 13.49 28.32
N MET A 124 -10.01 12.16 28.24
CA MET A 124 -10.94 11.31 29.00
C MET A 124 -10.60 11.24 30.50
N VAL A 125 -9.33 11.45 30.89
CA VAL A 125 -8.94 11.50 32.31
C VAL A 125 -9.39 12.81 32.97
N LYS A 126 -9.42 13.93 32.24
CA LYS A 126 -9.92 15.21 32.77
C LYS A 126 -11.44 15.33 32.86
N ILE A 127 -12.19 14.49 32.14
CA ILE A 127 -13.66 14.47 32.21
C ILE A 127 -14.16 13.55 33.34
N LEU A 128 -13.30 12.66 33.85
CA LEU A 128 -13.65 11.69 34.91
C LEU A 128 -13.17 12.11 36.32
N ILE A 129 -12.57 13.29 36.47
CA ILE A 129 -12.21 13.90 37.76
C ILE A 129 -13.17 15.04 38.05
#